data_AF-A0A7W4C493-F1
#
_entry.id   AF-A0A7W4C493-F1
#
_cell.length_a   1.000
_cell.length_b   1.000
_cell.length_c   1.000
_cell.angle_alpha   90.00
_cell.angle_beta   90.00
_cell.angle_gamma   90.00
#
_symmetry.space_group_name_H-M   'P 1'
#
loop_
_entity.id
_entity.type
_entity.pdbx_description
1 polymer ?
#
loop_
_entity_poly.entity_id
_entity_poly.type
_entity_poly.pdbx_seq_one_letter_code
_entity_poly.pdbx_strand_id
1 'polypeptide(L)'
;MTAKRFQRHKINSTKPSSIRPISPSGKFEIFLGVAGTISVIDLMDLNDSDKIITELNLHLRNRRKPRGTAHRLLKYLRHTASMSMNIDAKSLSDFKNYLSEQSDLTLNTKSQIFSEAKNFVKHLIDAEVLIDEVLPRNFDARKSSIIPTLSFADLGRNFIENDNNFVLA
;
A
#
# COMPACT_ATOMS: atom_id res chain seq x y z
N MET A 1 -33.71 48.55 -19.18
CA MET A 1 -32.99 47.64 -18.27
C MET A 1 -31.52 47.67 -18.64
N THR A 2 -30.68 48.31 -17.83
CA THR A 2 -29.26 48.58 -18.16
C THR A 2 -28.41 47.39 -17.72
N ALA A 3 -27.71 46.76 -18.67
CA ALA A 3 -26.93 45.55 -18.41
C ALA A 3 -25.74 45.85 -17.47
N LYS A 4 -25.72 45.17 -16.31
CA LYS A 4 -24.67 45.29 -15.30
C LYS A 4 -23.40 44.62 -15.83
N ARG A 5 -22.37 45.43 -16.15
CA ARG A 5 -21.12 44.97 -16.74
C ARG A 5 -20.20 44.40 -15.65
N PHE A 6 -19.80 43.13 -15.78
CA PHE A 6 -18.89 42.48 -14.83
C PHE A 6 -17.48 43.09 -14.93
N GLN A 7 -16.96 43.60 -13.82
CA GLN A 7 -15.59 44.11 -13.73
C GLN A 7 -14.66 43.03 -13.18
N ARG A 8 -13.66 42.64 -13.98
CA ARG A 8 -12.59 41.73 -13.55
C ARG A 8 -11.67 42.43 -12.57
N HIS A 9 -11.59 41.91 -11.35
CA HIS A 9 -10.62 42.34 -10.36
C HIS A 9 -9.41 41.40 -10.42
N LYS A 10 -8.21 41.98 -10.51
CA LYS A 10 -6.96 41.21 -10.48
C LYS A 10 -6.78 40.66 -9.06
N ILE A 11 -6.72 39.33 -8.93
CA ILE A 11 -6.40 38.69 -7.66
C ILE A 11 -4.92 38.95 -7.41
N ASN A 12 -4.62 39.79 -6.42
CA ASN A 12 -3.24 39.94 -5.94
C ASN A 12 -2.89 38.64 -5.20
N SER A 13 -2.03 37.82 -5.80
CA SER A 13 -1.57 36.59 -5.16
C SER A 13 -0.88 36.97 -3.85
N THR A 14 -1.41 36.46 -2.73
CA THR A 14 -0.70 36.45 -1.46
C THR A 14 0.69 35.84 -1.68
N LYS A 15 1.68 36.41 -0.97
CA LYS A 15 3.13 36.16 -1.05
C LYS A 15 3.49 34.74 -1.53
N PRO A 16 4.54 34.57 -2.36
CA PRO A 16 4.96 33.25 -2.83
C PRO A 16 5.01 32.31 -1.64
N SER A 17 4.19 31.27 -1.68
CA SER A 17 4.27 30.20 -0.70
C SER A 17 5.70 29.71 -0.75
N SER A 18 6.35 29.68 0.41
CA SER A 18 7.65 29.03 0.53
C SER A 18 7.41 27.56 0.23
N ILE A 19 7.68 27.17 -1.02
CA ILE A 19 7.83 25.78 -1.41
C ILE A 19 9.07 25.34 -0.66
N ARG A 20 8.90 24.79 0.55
CA ARG A 20 9.98 24.07 1.20
C ARG A 20 10.17 22.82 0.36
N PRO A 21 11.33 22.63 -0.31
CA PRO A 21 11.68 21.30 -0.73
C PRO A 21 11.77 20.49 0.57
N ILE A 22 10.78 19.65 0.81
CA ILE A 22 10.97 18.50 1.69
C ILE A 22 11.82 17.57 0.84
N SER A 23 13.11 17.89 0.73
CA SER A 23 14.10 16.90 0.40
C SER A 23 13.90 15.80 1.45
N PRO A 24 13.62 14.55 1.07
CA PRO A 24 13.62 13.47 2.04
C PRO A 24 15.02 13.55 2.65
N SER A 25 15.08 13.74 3.97
CA SER A 25 16.36 13.79 4.66
C SER A 25 17.22 12.64 4.17
N GLY A 26 18.53 12.83 3.98
CA GLY A 26 19.49 11.73 3.78
C GLY A 26 19.61 10.79 5.00
N LYS A 27 18.51 10.59 5.72
CA LYS A 27 18.27 9.68 6.82
C LYS A 27 17.27 8.67 6.26
N PHE A 28 17.66 7.41 6.25
CA PHE A 28 16.86 6.26 5.84
C PHE A 28 15.59 6.15 6.72
N GLU A 29 14.59 6.95 6.40
CA GLU A 29 13.37 7.12 7.20
C GLU A 29 12.14 7.25 6.30
N ILE A 30 11.03 6.63 6.74
CA ILE A 30 9.71 6.78 6.14
C ILE A 30 8.89 7.77 6.97
N PHE A 31 8.38 8.81 6.33
CA PHE A 31 7.52 9.82 6.94
C PHE A 31 6.04 9.42 6.82
N LEU A 32 5.38 9.24 7.96
CA LEU A 32 3.95 8.92 8.04
C LEU A 32 3.08 10.15 8.36
N GLY A 33 3.63 11.35 8.19
CA GLY A 33 2.99 12.61 8.60
C GLY A 33 2.85 12.70 10.12
N VAL A 34 1.64 12.94 10.62
CA VAL A 34 1.36 13.09 12.06
C VAL A 34 1.66 11.80 12.85
N ALA A 35 1.65 10.64 12.19
CA ALA A 35 1.90 9.34 12.83
C ALA A 35 3.39 9.06 13.12
N GLY A 36 4.29 10.01 12.80
CA GLY A 36 5.72 9.91 13.07
C GLY A 36 6.55 9.38 11.91
N THR A 37 7.77 8.95 12.21
CA THR A 37 8.72 8.36 11.25
C THR A 37 9.03 6.90 11.59
N ILE A 38 9.39 6.11 10.58
CA ILE A 38 9.91 4.75 10.73
C ILE A 38 11.34 4.74 10.18
N SER A 39 12.32 4.36 11.00
CA SER A 39 13.68 4.12 10.49
C SER A 39 13.72 2.86 9.63
N VAL A 40 14.38 2.97 8.48
CA VAL A 40 14.54 1.91 7.47
C VAL A 40 16.01 1.74 7.08
N ILE A 41 16.91 1.93 8.05
CA ILE A 41 18.36 1.78 7.86
C ILE A 41 18.73 0.36 7.41
N ASP A 42 17.89 -0.62 7.76
CA ASP A 42 17.99 -2.01 7.34
C ASP A 42 17.78 -2.23 5.83
N LEU A 43 17.33 -1.20 5.11
CA LEU A 43 17.15 -1.23 3.65
C LEU A 43 18.29 -0.55 2.88
N MET A 44 19.35 -0.09 3.57
CA MET A 44 20.47 0.61 2.94
C MET A 44 21.18 -0.22 1.87
N ASP A 45 21.25 -1.53 2.09
CA ASP A 45 21.93 -2.48 1.20
C ASP A 45 21.11 -2.82 -0.06
N LEU A 46 19.88 -2.32 -0.22
CA LEU A 46 19.13 -2.48 -1.46
C LEU A 46 19.78 -1.68 -2.59
N ASN A 47 19.76 -2.24 -3.80
CA ASN A 47 20.21 -1.51 -4.99
C ASN A 47 19.28 -0.34 -5.26
N ASP A 48 19.85 0.85 -5.48
CA ASP A 48 19.13 2.13 -5.60
C ASP A 48 18.26 2.47 -4.35
N SER A 49 18.68 2.03 -3.16
CA SER A 49 17.94 2.19 -1.90
C SER A 49 17.48 3.63 -1.62
N ASP A 50 18.33 4.63 -1.84
CA ASP A 50 18.00 6.05 -1.66
C ASP A 50 16.81 6.48 -2.54
N LYS A 51 16.79 6.06 -3.81
CA LYS A 51 15.71 6.36 -4.75
C LYS A 51 14.44 5.63 -4.35
N ILE A 52 14.54 4.36 -3.99
CA ILE A 52 13.42 3.54 -3.56
C ILE A 52 12.75 4.15 -2.31
N ILE A 53 13.53 4.59 -1.33
CA ILE A 53 12.99 5.18 -0.09
C ILE A 53 12.37 6.56 -0.35
N THR A 54 12.97 7.33 -1.26
CA THR A 54 12.41 8.61 -1.72
C THR A 54 11.03 8.37 -2.35
N GLU A 55 10.94 7.43 -3.28
CA GLU A 55 9.67 7.09 -3.94
C GLU A 55 8.66 6.45 -2.99
N LEU A 56 9.12 5.67 -2.00
CA LEU A 56 8.24 5.12 -0.96
C LEU A 56 7.58 6.23 -0.14
N ASN A 57 8.35 7.25 0.23
CA ASN A 57 7.82 8.43 0.93
C ASN A 57 6.79 9.18 0.06
N LEU A 58 7.06 9.36 -1.22
CA LEU A 58 6.12 9.97 -2.16
C LEU A 58 4.85 9.14 -2.32
N HIS A 59 4.98 7.82 -2.46
CA HIS A 59 3.88 6.88 -2.60
C HIS A 59 2.96 6.87 -1.37
N LEU A 60 3.51 7.13 -0.18
CA LEU A 60 2.76 7.15 1.08
C LEU A 60 2.12 8.51 1.39
N ARG A 61 2.63 9.62 0.82
CA ARG A 61 2.27 11.00 1.18
C ARG A 61 0.77 11.31 1.13
N ASN A 62 0.05 10.76 0.14
CA ASN A 62 -1.38 11.07 -0.08
C ASN A 62 -2.32 9.95 0.39
N ARG A 63 -1.81 8.97 1.14
CA ARG A 63 -2.62 7.83 1.61
C ARG A 63 -3.34 8.21 2.91
N ARG A 64 -4.63 7.89 2.99
CA ARG A 64 -5.45 8.11 4.21
C ARG A 64 -4.96 7.28 5.42
N LYS A 65 -4.35 6.11 5.18
CA LYS A 65 -3.83 5.20 6.22
C LYS A 65 -2.40 4.76 5.88
N PRO A 66 -1.40 5.66 6.00
CA PRO A 66 -0.05 5.41 5.50
C PRO A 66 0.65 4.30 6.27
N ARG A 67 0.41 4.17 7.59
CA ARG A 67 1.09 3.16 8.44
C ARG A 67 0.83 1.71 8.00
N GLY A 68 -0.43 1.38 7.69
CA GLY A 68 -0.78 0.02 7.29
C GLY A 68 -0.19 -0.36 5.93
N THR A 69 -0.21 0.56 4.97
CA THR A 69 0.43 0.37 3.67
C THR A 69 1.96 0.32 3.82
N ALA A 70 2.56 1.21 4.61
CA ALA A 70 3.98 1.21 4.89
C ALA A 70 4.46 -0.13 5.47
N HIS A 71 3.75 -0.71 6.45
CA HIS A 71 4.12 -2.02 7.00
C HIS A 71 4.07 -3.15 5.96
N ARG A 72 3.08 -3.14 5.05
CA ARG A 72 2.99 -4.15 3.97
C ARG A 72 4.12 -3.99 2.96
N LEU A 73 4.45 -2.75 2.59
CA LEU A 73 5.56 -2.46 1.69
C LEU A 73 6.91 -2.79 2.34
N LEU A 74 7.09 -2.46 3.62
CA LEU A 74 8.29 -2.83 4.38
C LEU A 74 8.47 -4.34 4.49
N LYS A 75 7.38 -5.10 4.64
CA LYS A 75 7.43 -6.57 4.63
C LYS A 75 8.01 -7.09 3.30
N TYR A 76 7.62 -6.50 2.18
CA TYR A 76 8.18 -6.82 0.87
C TYR A 76 9.66 -6.40 0.77
N LEU A 77 9.97 -5.14 1.05
CA LEU A 77 11.34 -4.60 0.90
C LEU A 77 12.35 -5.36 1.75
N ARG A 78 12.00 -5.70 3.00
CA ARG A 78 12.86 -6.49 3.89
C ARG A 78 13.07 -7.91 3.39
N HIS A 79 12.03 -8.53 2.82
CA HIS A 79 12.17 -9.85 2.20
C HIS A 79 13.14 -9.79 1.02
N THR A 80 12.99 -8.80 0.14
CA THR A 80 13.88 -8.60 -1.01
C THR A 80 15.32 -8.31 -0.58
N ALA A 81 15.51 -7.48 0.45
CA ALA A 81 16.82 -7.18 1.01
C ALA A 81 17.52 -8.45 1.53
N SER A 82 16.77 -9.39 2.11
CA SER A 82 17.32 -10.65 2.62
C SER A 82 17.69 -11.68 1.54
N MET A 83 17.18 -11.54 0.31
CA MET A 83 17.26 -12.58 -0.72
C MET A 83 18.11 -12.17 -1.93
N SER A 84 17.74 -11.09 -2.62
CA SER A 84 18.33 -10.71 -3.90
C SER A 84 18.93 -9.31 -3.93
N MET A 85 18.59 -8.46 -2.95
CA MET A 85 18.91 -7.02 -2.91
C MET A 85 18.38 -6.19 -4.10
N ASN A 86 17.70 -6.83 -5.05
CA ASN A 86 17.17 -6.25 -6.29
C ASN A 86 15.65 -6.23 -6.28
N ILE A 87 15.07 -5.07 -6.59
CA ILE A 87 13.62 -4.93 -6.80
C ILE A 87 13.33 -5.10 -8.29
N ASP A 88 12.69 -6.21 -8.66
CA ASP A 88 12.39 -6.59 -10.05
C ASP A 88 11.16 -7.53 -10.08
N ALA A 89 10.76 -7.99 -11.27
CA ALA A 89 9.67 -8.95 -11.39
C ALA A 89 9.96 -10.29 -10.70
N LYS A 90 11.24 -10.67 -10.58
CA LYS A 90 11.67 -11.91 -9.93
C LYS A 90 11.49 -11.83 -8.41
N SER A 91 11.91 -10.75 -7.77
CA SER A 91 11.76 -10.58 -6.33
C SER A 91 10.30 -10.43 -5.91
N LEU A 92 9.43 -9.91 -6.78
CA LEU A 92 7.98 -10.04 -6.58
C LEU A 92 7.50 -11.49 -6.64
N SER A 93 8.00 -12.28 -7.58
CA SER A 93 7.63 -13.70 -7.71
C SER A 93 8.10 -14.50 -6.49
N ASP A 94 9.31 -14.25 -6.02
CA ASP A 94 9.88 -14.86 -4.81
C ASP A 94 9.07 -14.45 -3.57
N PHE A 95 8.71 -13.17 -3.46
CA PHE A 95 7.84 -12.68 -2.39
C PHE A 95 6.46 -13.32 -2.41
N LYS A 96 5.91 -13.60 -3.61
CA LYS A 96 4.63 -14.33 -3.75
C LYS A 96 4.75 -15.76 -3.20
N ASN A 97 5.85 -16.44 -3.49
CA ASN A 97 6.11 -17.79 -2.98
C ASN A 97 6.25 -17.76 -1.45
N TYR A 98 7.04 -16.82 -0.92
CA TYR A 98 7.15 -16.58 0.52
C TYR A 98 5.79 -16.34 1.19
N LEU A 99 4.93 -15.49 0.62
CA LEU A 99 3.57 -15.29 1.14
C LEU A 99 2.71 -16.54 1.04
N SER A 100 2.92 -17.38 0.03
CA SER A 100 2.16 -18.63 -0.15
C SER A 100 2.42 -19.60 1.00
N GLU A 101 3.66 -19.70 1.45
CA GLU A 101 4.12 -20.59 2.53
C GLU A 101 3.63 -20.17 3.93
N GLN A 102 3.18 -18.92 4.11
CA GLN A 102 2.67 -18.43 5.39
C GLN A 102 1.27 -19.02 5.69
N SER A 103 1.19 -20.05 6.53
CA SER A 103 -0.08 -20.69 6.94
C SER A 103 -1.03 -19.75 7.67
N ASP A 104 -0.49 -18.78 8.40
CA ASP A 104 -1.25 -17.93 9.32
C ASP A 104 -2.07 -16.85 8.60
N LEU A 105 -1.83 -16.65 7.31
CA LEU A 105 -2.46 -15.61 6.50
C LEU A 105 -3.55 -16.20 5.61
N THR A 106 -4.72 -15.57 5.61
CA THR A 106 -5.78 -15.90 4.64
C THR A 106 -5.35 -15.54 3.22
N LEU A 107 -5.92 -16.19 2.20
CA LEU A 107 -5.65 -15.87 0.79
C LEU A 107 -5.96 -14.40 0.47
N ASN A 108 -7.02 -13.84 1.07
CA ASN A 108 -7.37 -12.44 0.88
C ASN A 108 -6.28 -11.50 1.42
N THR A 109 -5.76 -11.80 2.61
CA THR A 109 -4.65 -11.03 3.21
C THR A 109 -3.38 -11.14 2.36
N LYS A 110 -3.03 -12.36 1.89
CA LYS A 110 -1.89 -12.58 0.97
C LYS A 110 -2.05 -11.76 -0.32
N SER A 111 -3.24 -11.82 -0.93
CA SER A 111 -3.60 -11.06 -2.13
C SER A 111 -3.47 -9.55 -1.92
N GLN A 112 -3.90 -9.04 -0.78
CA GLN A 112 -3.82 -7.62 -0.46
C GLN A 112 -2.36 -7.16 -0.25
N ILE A 113 -1.56 -7.92 0.49
CA ILE A 113 -0.14 -7.60 0.72
C ILE A 113 0.61 -7.59 -0.61
N PHE A 114 0.40 -8.63 -1.43
CA PHE A 114 1.03 -8.73 -2.73
C PHE A 114 0.59 -7.62 -3.70
N SER A 115 -0.71 -7.29 -3.74
CA SER A 115 -1.20 -6.16 -4.54
C SER A 115 -0.51 -4.85 -4.20
N GLU A 116 -0.34 -4.55 -2.92
CA GLU A 116 0.31 -3.31 -2.48
C GLU A 116 1.79 -3.29 -2.90
N ALA A 117 2.51 -4.41 -2.71
CA ALA A 117 3.90 -4.54 -3.17
C ALA A 117 4.01 -4.38 -4.70
N LYS A 118 3.16 -5.08 -5.46
CA LYS A 118 3.12 -4.97 -6.93
C LYS A 118 2.82 -3.55 -7.40
N ASN A 119 1.86 -2.87 -6.77
CA ASN A 119 1.51 -1.49 -7.12
C ASN A 119 2.66 -0.52 -6.81
N PHE A 120 3.44 -0.79 -5.77
CA PHE A 120 4.63 0.00 -5.47
C PHE A 120 5.75 -0.25 -6.49
N VAL A 121 6.00 -1.50 -6.89
CA VAL A 121 6.97 -1.78 -7.98
C VAL A 121 6.53 -1.13 -9.27
N LYS A 122 5.23 -1.16 -9.59
CA LYS A 122 4.69 -0.43 -10.74
C LYS A 122 4.95 1.08 -10.62
N HIS A 123 4.72 1.66 -9.44
CA HIS A 123 5.04 3.07 -9.18
C HIS A 123 6.53 3.38 -9.42
N LEU A 124 7.44 2.49 -9.04
CA LEU A 124 8.88 2.66 -9.29
C LEU A 124 9.24 2.59 -10.78
N ILE A 125 8.55 1.74 -11.55
CA ILE A 125 8.67 1.70 -13.02
C ILE A 125 8.14 3.01 -13.64
N ASP A 126 6.95 3.45 -13.21
CA ASP A 126 6.32 4.70 -13.68
C ASP A 126 7.18 5.94 -13.34
N ALA A 127 7.99 5.87 -12.28
CA ALA A 127 8.94 6.90 -11.85
C ALA A 127 10.35 6.75 -12.48
N GLU A 128 10.54 5.83 -13.43
CA GLU A 128 11.82 5.55 -14.09
C GLU A 128 12.96 5.15 -13.13
N VAL A 129 12.62 4.65 -11.95
CA VAL A 129 13.59 4.10 -10.98
C VAL A 129 13.96 2.66 -11.35
N LEU A 130 13.01 1.90 -11.89
CA LEU A 130 13.21 0.53 -12.36
C LEU A 130 12.97 0.42 -13.86
N ILE A 131 13.55 -0.62 -14.48
CA ILE A 131 13.34 -0.96 -15.89
C ILE A 131 11.89 -1.48 -16.06
N ASP A 132 11.28 -1.16 -17.20
CA ASP A 132 9.95 -1.66 -17.53
C ASP A 132 9.97 -3.19 -17.71
N GLU A 133 9.13 -3.87 -16.92
CA GLU A 133 9.07 -5.33 -16.85
C GLU A 133 7.63 -5.82 -16.65
N VAL A 134 7.33 -7.00 -17.19
CA VAL A 134 6.04 -7.63 -17.01
C VAL A 134 5.90 -8.19 -15.59
N LEU A 135 5.16 -7.46 -14.75
CA LEU A 135 4.97 -7.83 -13.35
C LEU A 135 4.09 -9.08 -13.16
N PRO A 136 4.45 -9.99 -12.23
CA PRO A 136 3.70 -11.21 -11.97
C PRO A 136 2.23 -10.96 -11.61
N ARG A 137 1.35 -11.91 -11.95
CA ARG A 137 -0.08 -11.85 -11.60
C ARG A 137 -0.27 -12.10 -10.11
N ASN A 138 -1.33 -11.51 -9.54
CA ASN A 138 -1.71 -11.74 -8.15
C ASN A 138 -2.15 -13.20 -7.91
N PHE A 139 -2.39 -13.55 -6.65
CA PHE A 139 -3.08 -14.76 -6.23
C PHE A 139 -4.46 -14.87 -6.91
N ASP A 140 -4.82 -16.10 -7.29
CA ASP A 140 -6.10 -16.36 -7.94
C ASP A 140 -7.16 -16.65 -6.88
N ALA A 141 -8.05 -15.69 -6.65
CA ALA A 141 -9.14 -15.83 -5.69
C ALA A 141 -10.13 -16.96 -6.06
N ARG A 142 -10.15 -17.40 -7.33
CA ARG A 142 -10.99 -18.53 -7.77
C ARG A 142 -10.47 -19.88 -7.31
N LYS A 143 -9.23 -19.95 -6.82
CA LYS A 143 -8.60 -21.18 -6.34
C LYS A 143 -8.70 -21.38 -4.83
N SER A 144 -9.11 -20.37 -4.06
CA SER A 144 -9.53 -20.66 -2.67
C SER A 144 -10.87 -21.39 -2.71
N SER A 145 -10.96 -22.51 -2.01
CA SER A 145 -12.22 -23.08 -1.57
C SER A 145 -12.93 -22.03 -0.71
N ILE A 146 -13.69 -21.14 -1.34
CA ILE A 146 -14.54 -20.18 -0.65
C ILE A 146 -15.58 -21.02 0.06
N ILE A 147 -15.41 -21.23 1.37
CA ILE A 147 -16.56 -21.51 2.23
C ILE A 147 -17.35 -20.21 2.17
N PRO A 148 -18.55 -20.19 1.55
CA PRO A 148 -19.33 -18.96 1.48
C PRO A 148 -19.57 -18.49 2.92
N THR A 149 -19.10 -17.29 3.24
CA THR A 149 -19.52 -16.62 4.47
C THR A 149 -21.03 -16.43 4.36
N LEU A 150 -21.78 -17.10 5.24
CA LEU A 150 -23.23 -16.95 5.35
C LEU A 150 -23.59 -15.47 5.31
N SER A 151 -24.56 -15.10 4.47
CA SER A 151 -25.07 -13.73 4.42
C SER A 151 -25.57 -13.31 5.80
N PHE A 152 -25.63 -12.01 6.08
CA PHE A 152 -26.30 -11.52 7.28
C PHE A 152 -27.73 -12.08 7.41
N ALA A 153 -28.42 -12.26 6.28
CA ALA A 153 -29.73 -12.91 6.23
C ALA A 153 -29.67 -14.39 6.63
N ASP A 154 -28.64 -15.12 6.21
CA ASP A 154 -28.47 -16.54 6.53
C ASP A 154 -28.04 -16.75 7.99
N LEU A 155 -27.23 -15.84 8.53
CA LEU A 155 -26.90 -15.79 9.96
C LEU A 155 -28.15 -15.48 10.81
N GLY A 156 -29.00 -14.56 10.36
CA GLY A 156 -30.26 -14.25 11.02
C GLY A 156 -31.23 -15.42 11.04
N ARG A 157 -31.37 -16.15 9.92
CA ARG A 157 -32.17 -17.38 9.85
C ARG A 157 -31.64 -18.46 10.79
N ASN A 158 -30.34 -18.75 10.74
CA ASN A 158 -29.72 -19.74 11.63
C ASN A 158 -29.85 -19.37 13.11
N PHE A 159 -29.89 -18.07 13.45
CA PHE A 159 -30.11 -17.63 14.83
C PHE A 159 -31.54 -17.89 15.30
N ILE A 160 -32.53 -17.70 14.42
CA ILE A 160 -33.96 -17.93 14.72
C ILE A 160 -34.29 -19.42 14.74
N GLU A 161 -33.70 -20.21 13.83
CA GLU A 161 -33.99 -21.65 13.66
C GLU A 161 -33.28 -22.54 14.70
N ASN A 162 -32.29 -22.01 15.41
CA ASN A 162 -31.61 -22.75 16.46
C ASN A 162 -32.34 -22.55 17.79
N ASP A 163 -33.29 -23.45 18.09
CA ASP A 163 -34.18 -23.39 19.27
C ASP A 163 -33.42 -23.25 20.60
N ASN A 164 -32.17 -23.70 20.66
CA ASN A 164 -31.27 -23.53 21.82
C ASN A 164 -30.97 -22.06 22.16
N ASN A 165 -31.15 -21.13 21.22
CA ASN A 165 -30.92 -19.70 21.44
C ASN A 165 -32.04 -19.02 22.22
N PHE A 166 -33.20 -19.67 22.37
CA PHE A 166 -34.39 -19.11 23.03
C PHE A 166 -34.80 -19.88 24.29
N VAL A 167 -34.02 -20.87 24.72
CA VAL A 167 -34.24 -21.55 26.00
C VAL A 167 -33.77 -20.61 27.13
N LEU A 168 -34.73 -19.94 27.76
CA LEU A 168 -34.51 -19.23 29.03
C LEU A 168 -34.28 -20.28 30.13
N ALA A 169 -33.16 -20.14 30.84
CA ALA A 169 -32.91 -20.84 32.11
C ALA A 169 -33.93 -20.44 33.19
#